data_AF-A0A7X1FM18-F1
#
_entry.id   AF-A0A7X1FM18-F1
#
_cell.length_a   1.000
_cell.length_b   1.000
_cell.length_c   1.000
_cell.angle_alpha   90.00
_cell.angle_beta   90.00
_cell.angle_gamma   90.00
#
_symmetry.space_group_name_H-M   'P 1'
#
loop_
_entity.id
_entity.type
_entity.pdbx_description
1 polymer ?
#
loop_
_entity_poly.entity_id
_entity_poly.type
_entity_poly.pdbx_seq_one_letter_code
_entity_poly.pdbx_strand_id
1 'polypeptide(L)'
;MVSGQKNPDFVFVDGPYARKTVDFMWTDGTRSAQINKFFSNNASQNQKQLVDRIGKADIVPLDYRNLTPANQSMVNLWIKNLTPEQQSKILILR
;
A
#
# COMPACT_ATOMS: atom_id res chain seq x y z
N MET A 1 -26.55 -3.30 11.96
CA MET A 1 -25.51 -3.82 11.05
C MET A 1 -24.70 -2.63 10.56
N VAL A 2 -23.54 -2.36 11.15
CA VAL A 2 -22.67 -1.27 10.66
C VAL A 2 -21.90 -1.84 9.49
N SER A 3 -22.33 -1.53 8.26
CA SER A 3 -21.55 -1.81 7.06
C SER A 3 -20.17 -1.19 7.29
N GLY A 4 -19.11 -1.99 7.25
CA GLY A 4 -17.74 -1.55 7.48
C GLY A 4 -17.39 -0.46 6.47
N GLN A 5 -17.51 0.81 6.88
CA GLN A 5 -17.20 1.94 6.03
C GLN A 5 -15.73 1.85 5.62
N LYS A 6 -15.50 1.65 4.33
CA LYS A 6 -14.20 1.91 3.71
C LYS A 6 -13.89 3.38 3.99
N ASN A 7 -12.82 3.63 4.74
CA ASN A 7 -12.31 4.98 4.99
C ASN A 7 -10.97 5.13 4.24
N PRO A 8 -11.01 5.27 2.90
CA PRO A 8 -9.81 5.44 2.10
C PRO A 8 -9.17 6.81 2.34
N ASP A 9 -7.90 6.94 2.03
CA ASP A 9 -7.20 8.24 2.11
C ASP A 9 -7.77 9.23 1.08
N PHE A 10 -8.10 8.75 -0.13
CA PHE A 10 -8.61 9.58 -1.23
C PHE A 10 -9.68 8.87 -2.06
N VAL A 11 -10.51 9.67 -2.75
CA VAL A 11 -11.48 9.20 -3.74
C VAL A 11 -11.37 10.09 -4.98
N PHE A 12 -11.32 9.48 -6.18
CA PHE A 12 -11.43 10.23 -7.42
C PHE A 12 -12.86 10.77 -7.59
N VAL A 13 -13.02 12.09 -7.69
CA VAL A 13 -14.34 12.72 -7.83
C VAL A 13 -14.85 12.74 -9.28
N ASP A 14 -13.96 12.66 -10.26
CA ASP A 14 -14.26 12.73 -11.69
C ASP A 14 -13.19 11.99 -12.53
N GLY A 15 -13.42 11.88 -13.84
CA GLY A 15 -12.51 11.27 -14.82
C GLY A 15 -12.73 9.75 -15.00
N PRO A 16 -11.86 9.07 -15.78
CA PRO A 16 -12.01 7.64 -16.09
C PRO A 16 -11.90 6.72 -14.87
N TYR A 17 -11.42 7.24 -13.73
CA TYR A 17 -11.33 6.52 -12.46
C TYR A 17 -12.32 7.05 -11.42
N ALA A 18 -13.32 7.86 -11.81
CA ALA A 18 -14.31 8.42 -10.91
C ALA A 18 -14.90 7.35 -9.96
N ARG A 19 -15.05 7.73 -8.69
CA ARG A 19 -15.50 6.91 -7.55
C ARG A 19 -14.53 5.83 -7.08
N LYS A 20 -13.38 5.62 -7.74
CA LYS A 20 -12.36 4.71 -7.21
C LYS A 20 -11.69 5.28 -5.98
N THR A 21 -11.44 4.41 -5.03
CA THR A 21 -10.79 4.69 -3.75
C THR A 21 -9.29 4.42 -3.82
N VAL A 22 -8.50 5.30 -3.20
CA VAL A 22 -7.05 5.21 -3.16
C VAL A 22 -6.57 5.25 -1.72
N ASP A 23 -5.64 4.38 -1.39
CA ASP A 23 -5.08 4.27 -0.04
C ASP A 23 -3.57 4.06 -0.16
N PHE A 24 -2.78 4.99 0.39
CA PHE A 24 -1.36 5.08 0.10
C PHE A 24 -0.52 4.36 1.15
N MET A 25 0.65 3.85 0.75
CA MET A 25 1.63 3.32 1.68
C MET A 25 3.02 3.90 1.48
N TRP A 26 3.70 4.13 2.61
CA TRP A 26 5.09 4.59 2.69
C TRP A 26 5.38 5.92 1.98
N THR A 27 4.42 6.85 1.93
CA THR A 27 4.55 8.16 1.25
C THR A 27 5.29 9.24 2.05
N ASP A 28 5.48 9.06 3.36
CA ASP A 28 6.18 10.05 4.20
C ASP A 28 7.70 9.97 4.04
N GLY A 29 8.22 10.75 3.10
CA GLY A 29 9.65 10.85 2.83
C GLY A 29 10.47 11.41 3.99
N THR A 30 9.87 12.24 4.86
CA THR A 30 10.56 12.81 6.04
C THR A 30 10.89 11.74 7.08
N ARG A 31 10.12 10.63 7.09
CA ARG A 31 10.31 9.50 8.00
C ARG A 31 10.99 8.30 7.33
N SER A 32 11.38 8.40 6.06
CA SER A 32 12.00 7.30 5.30
C SER A 32 13.15 6.62 6.05
N ALA A 33 14.06 7.37 6.67
CA ALA A 33 15.17 6.80 7.44
C ALA A 33 14.68 5.92 8.62
N GLN A 34 13.69 6.39 9.38
CA GLN A 34 13.13 5.65 10.51
C GLN A 34 12.32 4.43 10.03
N ILE A 35 11.50 4.60 8.99
CA ILE A 35 10.74 3.52 8.34
C ILE A 35 11.69 2.40 7.94
N ASN A 36 12.78 2.74 7.24
CA ASN A 36 13.74 1.75 6.74
C ASN A 36 14.50 1.05 7.87
N LYS A 37 14.89 1.78 8.92
CA LYS A 37 15.61 1.23 10.08
C LYS A 37 14.84 0.13 10.79
N PHE A 38 13.52 0.25 10.91
CA PHE A 38 12.66 -0.69 11.64
C PHE A 38 11.79 -1.57 10.72
N PHE A 39 11.99 -1.51 9.40
CA PHE A 39 11.11 -2.16 8.44
C PHE A 39 11.02 -3.67 8.63
N SER A 40 12.19 -4.33 8.75
CA SER A 40 12.28 -5.78 8.96
C SER A 40 11.68 -6.19 10.31
N ASN A 41 11.97 -5.43 11.38
CA ASN A 41 11.42 -5.69 12.72
C ASN A 41 9.89 -5.61 12.73
N ASN A 42 9.32 -4.77 11.87
CA ASN A 42 7.87 -4.57 11.72
C ASN A 42 7.28 -5.33 10.52
N ALA A 43 8.01 -6.28 9.91
CA ALA A 43 7.63 -6.94 8.66
C ALA A 43 6.22 -7.53 8.68
N SER A 44 5.86 -8.27 9.74
CA SER A 44 4.53 -8.88 9.87
C SER A 44 3.41 -7.82 9.93
N GLN A 45 3.64 -6.73 10.67
CA GLN A 45 2.68 -5.63 10.76
C GLN A 45 2.56 -4.89 9.43
N ASN A 46 3.68 -4.62 8.76
CA ASN A 46 3.71 -3.98 7.45
C ASN A 46 2.99 -4.81 6.39
N GLN A 47 3.22 -6.12 6.36
CA GLN A 47 2.53 -7.04 5.45
C GLN A 47 1.03 -7.09 5.75
N LYS A 48 0.63 -7.14 7.02
CA LYS A 48 -0.78 -7.09 7.41
C LYS A 48 -1.44 -5.79 6.95
N GLN A 49 -0.78 -4.65 7.16
CA GLN A 49 -1.28 -3.36 6.69
C GLN A 49 -1.43 -3.36 5.16
N LEU A 50 -0.46 -3.87 4.41
CA LEU A 50 -0.57 -3.97 2.96
C LEU A 50 -1.82 -4.76 2.53
N VAL A 51 -2.05 -5.93 3.12
CA VAL A 51 -3.23 -6.75 2.81
C VAL A 51 -4.53 -6.05 3.21
N ASP A 52 -4.57 -5.41 4.38
CA ASP A 52 -5.75 -4.67 4.86
C ASP A 52 -6.12 -3.51 3.91
N ARG A 53 -5.12 -2.79 3.40
CA ARG A 53 -5.29 -1.66 2.47
C ARG A 53 -5.78 -2.15 1.11
N ILE A 54 -5.20 -3.23 0.59
CA ILE A 54 -5.66 -3.91 -0.64
C ILE A 54 -7.10 -4.40 -0.52
N GLY A 55 -7.53 -4.84 0.66
CA GLY A 55 -8.91 -5.27 0.91
C GLY A 55 -9.93 -4.13 0.88
N LYS A 56 -9.51 -2.90 1.22
CA LYS A 56 -10.41 -1.75 1.39
C LYS A 56 -10.40 -0.78 0.21
N ALA A 57 -9.29 -0.65 -0.51
CA ALA A 57 -9.15 0.28 -1.62
C ALA A 57 -9.27 -0.39 -3.00
N ASP A 58 -9.52 0.41 -4.02
CA ASP A 58 -9.49 -0.01 -5.43
C ASP A 58 -8.08 0.13 -6.02
N ILE A 59 -7.29 1.07 -5.50
CA ILE A 59 -5.92 1.35 -5.91
C ILE A 59 -5.06 1.56 -4.65
N VAL A 60 -3.92 0.88 -4.57
CA VAL A 60 -2.96 0.99 -3.46
C VAL A 60 -1.59 1.40 -4.02
N PRO A 61 -1.28 2.70 -4.05
CA PRO A 61 0.03 3.17 -4.46
C PRO A 61 1.07 2.91 -3.36
N LEU A 62 2.17 2.25 -3.73
CA LEU A 62 3.31 1.99 -2.86
C LEU A 62 4.46 2.91 -3.27
N ASP A 63 4.87 3.81 -2.38
CA ASP A 63 5.95 4.74 -2.69
C ASP A 63 7.33 4.12 -2.41
N TYR A 64 7.89 3.46 -3.43
CA TYR A 64 9.18 2.77 -3.31
C TYR A 64 10.36 3.75 -3.21
N ARG A 65 10.19 5.01 -3.57
CA ARG A 65 11.23 6.05 -3.43
C ARG A 65 11.64 6.25 -1.98
N ASN A 66 10.75 5.93 -1.04
CA ASN A 66 10.99 6.02 0.40
C ASN A 66 11.51 4.72 1.03
N LEU A 67 11.70 3.65 0.24
CA LEU A 67 12.19 2.35 0.70
C LEU A 67 13.58 2.05 0.14
N THR A 68 14.44 1.45 0.96
CA THR A 68 15.72 0.90 0.50
C THR A 68 15.49 -0.31 -0.42
N PRO A 69 16.45 -0.65 -1.31
CA PRO A 69 16.33 -1.83 -2.17
C PRO A 69 16.06 -3.15 -1.43
N ALA A 70 16.59 -3.30 -0.22
CA ALA A 70 16.35 -4.46 0.63
C ALA A 70 14.88 -4.54 1.07
N ASN A 71 14.30 -3.41 1.51
CA ASN A 71 12.90 -3.34 1.93
C ASN A 71 11.94 -3.46 0.73
N GLN A 72 12.28 -2.87 -0.42
CA GLN A 72 11.53 -3.08 -1.67
C GLN A 72 11.49 -4.57 -2.07
N SER A 73 12.62 -5.28 -1.93
CA SER A 73 12.69 -6.71 -2.20
C SER A 73 11.79 -7.53 -1.27
N MET A 74 11.72 -7.15 0.00
CA MET A 74 10.80 -7.76 0.97
C MET A 74 9.32 -7.54 0.58
N VAL A 75 8.96 -6.31 0.20
CA VAL A 75 7.60 -6.00 -0.28
C VAL A 75 7.28 -6.77 -1.56
N ASN A 76 8.22 -6.87 -2.50
CA ASN A 76 8.04 -7.65 -3.72
C ASN A 76 7.76 -9.13 -3.45
N LEU A 77 8.38 -9.72 -2.41
CA LEU A 77 8.08 -11.09 -1.99
C LEU A 77 6.65 -11.20 -1.43
N TRP A 78 6.18 -10.22 -0.66
CA TRP A 78 4.80 -10.19 -0.20
C TRP A 78 3.81 -10.07 -1.36
N ILE A 79 4.07 -9.18 -2.33
CA ILE A 79 3.22 -8.96 -3.52
C ILE A 79 3.09 -10.26 -4.32
N LYS A 80 4.19 -11.01 -4.51
CA LYS A 80 4.18 -12.29 -5.24
C LYS A 80 3.25 -13.33 -4.62
N ASN A 81 2.98 -13.25 -3.33
CA ASN A 81 2.10 -14.18 -2.61
C ASN A 81 0.62 -13.77 -2.62
N LEU A 82 0.29 -12.62 -3.23
CA LEU A 82 -1.09 -12.14 -3.37
C LEU A 82 -1.80 -12.79 -4.57
N THR A 83 -3.13 -12.80 -4.58
CA THR A 83 -3.90 -13.22 -5.76
C THR A 83 -3.72 -12.23 -6.92
N PRO A 84 -3.93 -12.65 -8.19
CA PRO A 84 -3.84 -11.74 -9.34
C PRO A 84 -4.75 -10.50 -9.20
N GLU A 85 -5.93 -10.65 -8.61
CA GLU A 85 -6.88 -9.55 -8.36
C GLU A 85 -6.36 -8.57 -7.30
N GLN A 86 -5.64 -9.06 -6.29
CA GLN A 86 -5.01 -8.22 -5.28
C GLN A 86 -3.80 -7.48 -5.86
N GLN A 87 -2.99 -8.17 -6.68
CA GLN A 87 -1.83 -7.58 -7.34
C GLN A 87 -2.24 -6.47 -8.31
N SER A 88 -3.37 -6.61 -9.02
CA SER A 88 -3.84 -5.61 -10.00
C SER A 88 -4.26 -4.27 -9.38
N LYS A 89 -4.49 -4.22 -8.06
CA LYS A 89 -4.77 -3.00 -7.32
C LYS A 89 -3.51 -2.20 -6.99
N ILE A 90 -2.33 -2.82 -7.07
CA ILE A 90 -1.08 -2.21 -6.61
C ILE A 90 -0.48 -1.35 -7.73
N LEU A 91 -0.10 -0.13 -7.38
CA LEU A 91 0.66 0.76 -8.25
C LEU A 91 2.01 1.09 -7.58
N ILE A 92 3.13 0.73 -8.18
CA ILE A 92 4.45 1.05 -7.62
C ILE A 92 4.91 2.41 -8.15
N LEU A 93 5.10 3.38 -7.25
CA LEU A 93 5.72 4.67 -7.55
C LEU A 93 7.24 4.54 -7.43
N ARG A 94 7.97 4.99 -8.45
CA ARG A 94 9.43 4.80 -8.59
C ARG A 94 10.12 6.11 -8.87
#